data_AF-A0A7I7ZJF9-F1
#
_entry.id   AF-A0A7I7ZJF9-F1
#
_cell.length_a   1.000
_cell.length_b   1.000
_cell.length_c   1.000
_cell.angle_alpha   90.00
_cell.angle_beta   90.00
_cell.angle_gamma   90.00
#
_symmetry.space_group_name_H-M   'P 1'
#
loop_
_entity.id
_entity.type
_entity.pdbx_description
1 polymer ?
#
loop_
_entity_poly.entity_id
_entity_poly.type
_entity_poly.pdbx_seq_one_letter_code
_entity_poly.pdbx_strand_id
1 'polypeptide(L)'
;MMAELELPTLAQITAWDVQHLVDAAAQWNKTADLWENSFHEVWQGTLRPGGTTWEGSAAENAQDIAWRDLVKVRGSADALRAAASIAHTGASSLSDVKRLALNAIDEARTNEFAVAEDLSVTEVRYRFVARERESRESMADDHSADIRHFAANLVALDRDIAHRLRATMSGIGAPIYSV
;
A
#
# COMPACT_ATOMS: atom_id res chain seq x y z
N MET A 1 4.09 -6.33 -26.24
CA MET A 1 5.41 -6.38 -25.58
C MET A 1 5.16 -6.08 -24.11
N MET A 2 4.98 -7.10 -23.30
CA MET A 2 4.81 -6.96 -21.85
C MET A 2 6.12 -6.38 -21.32
N ALA A 3 6.08 -5.27 -20.59
CA ALA A 3 7.25 -4.86 -19.81
C ALA A 3 7.58 -6.04 -18.89
N GLU A 4 8.74 -6.67 -19.05
CA GLU A 4 9.28 -7.54 -18.03
C GLU A 4 9.29 -6.71 -16.75
N LEU A 5 8.51 -7.14 -15.76
CA LEU A 5 8.62 -6.61 -14.42
C LEU A 5 10.07 -6.90 -14.01
N GLU A 6 10.92 -5.86 -13.91
CA GLU A 6 12.23 -6.04 -13.31
C GLU A 6 12.03 -6.67 -11.93
N LEU A 7 12.49 -7.91 -11.80
CA LEU A 7 12.34 -8.67 -10.57
C LEU A 7 13.24 -8.05 -9.50
N PRO A 8 12.78 -8.02 -8.24
CA PRO A 8 13.61 -7.55 -7.17
C PRO A 8 14.77 -8.52 -6.95
N THR A 9 15.93 -8.00 -6.60
CA THR A 9 17.08 -8.84 -6.24
C THR A 9 16.83 -9.55 -4.90
N LEU A 10 17.63 -10.57 -4.60
CA LEU A 10 17.60 -11.26 -3.30
C LEU A 10 17.70 -10.27 -2.12
N ALA A 11 18.63 -9.32 -2.20
CA ALA A 11 18.78 -8.28 -1.19
C ALA A 11 17.51 -7.40 -1.07
N GLN A 12 16.89 -7.03 -2.20
CA GLN A 12 15.67 -6.22 -2.21
C GLN A 12 14.47 -6.96 -1.62
N ILE A 13 14.28 -8.25 -1.93
CA ILE A 13 13.23 -9.08 -1.31
C ILE A 13 13.44 -9.13 0.21
N THR A 14 14.68 -9.36 0.65
CA THR A 14 15.02 -9.45 2.08
C THR A 14 14.72 -8.14 2.81
N ALA A 15 15.12 -7.02 2.21
CA ALA A 15 14.95 -5.67 2.75
C ALA A 15 13.55 -5.08 2.53
N TRP A 16 12.64 -5.77 1.83
CA TRP A 16 11.33 -5.23 1.46
C TRP A 16 10.53 -4.79 2.70
N ASP A 17 10.24 -3.50 2.82
CA ASP A 17 9.58 -2.93 3.99
C ASP A 17 8.18 -2.42 3.64
N VAL A 18 7.24 -2.67 4.55
CA VAL A 18 5.83 -2.26 4.45
C VAL A 18 5.45 -1.24 5.53
N GLN A 19 6.35 -0.89 6.45
CA GLN A 19 6.04 -0.02 7.59
C GLN A 19 5.50 1.34 7.15
N HIS A 20 6.01 1.87 6.03
CA HIS A 20 5.51 3.11 5.44
C HIS A 20 4.00 3.08 5.10
N LEU A 21 3.45 1.92 4.71
CA LEU A 21 2.01 1.77 4.47
C LEU A 21 1.20 1.74 5.77
N VAL A 22 1.75 1.10 6.81
CA VAL A 22 1.13 1.06 8.15
C VAL A 22 1.07 2.46 8.74
N ASP A 23 2.17 3.20 8.67
CA ASP A 23 2.28 4.57 9.16
C ASP A 23 1.35 5.52 8.38
N ALA A 24 1.32 5.38 7.04
CA ALA A 24 0.42 6.16 6.20
C ALA A 24 -1.06 5.92 6.55
N ALA A 25 -1.45 4.65 6.75
CA ALA A 25 -2.82 4.31 7.12
C ALA A 25 -3.23 4.95 8.46
N ALA A 26 -2.37 4.88 9.47
CA ALA A 26 -2.62 5.52 10.77
C ALA A 26 -2.75 7.04 10.64
N GLN A 27 -1.85 7.66 9.87
CA GLN A 27 -1.86 9.10 9.66
C GLN A 27 -3.10 9.58 8.89
N TRP A 28 -3.53 8.87 7.85
CA TRP A 28 -4.72 9.25 7.08
C TRP A 28 -6.01 9.15 7.89
N ASN A 29 -6.16 8.12 8.72
CA ASN A 29 -7.30 8.03 9.65
C ASN A 29 -7.30 9.20 10.64
N LYS A 30 -6.16 9.51 11.26
CA LYS A 30 -6.04 10.65 12.17
C LYS A 30 -6.38 11.98 11.50
N THR A 31 -5.92 12.18 10.26
CA THR A 31 -6.23 13.38 9.48
C THR A 31 -7.72 13.47 9.15
N ALA A 32 -8.35 12.36 8.75
CA ALA A 32 -9.78 12.31 8.47
C ALA A 32 -10.62 12.74 9.69
N ASP A 33 -10.32 12.18 10.85
CA ASP A 33 -11.04 12.50 12.10
C ASP A 33 -10.81 13.96 12.52
N LEU A 34 -9.58 14.47 12.40
CA LEU A 34 -9.27 15.87 12.71
C LEU A 34 -10.06 16.83 11.83
N TRP A 35 -10.15 16.55 10.53
CA TRP A 35 -10.84 17.41 9.57
C TRP A 35 -12.34 17.43 9.81
N GLU A 36 -12.96 16.26 9.99
CA GLU A 36 -14.39 16.20 10.27
C GLU A 36 -14.76 16.89 11.57
N ASN A 37 -14.00 16.67 12.64
CA ASN A 37 -14.25 17.31 13.93
C ASN A 37 -14.12 18.84 13.85
N SER A 38 -13.03 19.33 13.25
CA SER A 38 -12.78 20.77 13.12
C SER A 38 -13.89 21.47 12.32
N PHE A 39 -14.29 20.91 11.17
CA PHE A 39 -15.33 21.53 10.34
C PHE A 39 -16.72 21.41 10.94
N HIS A 40 -16.98 20.32 11.66
CA HIS A 40 -18.22 20.15 12.40
C HIS A 40 -18.33 21.18 13.53
N GLU A 41 -17.25 21.44 14.27
CA GLU A 41 -17.20 22.50 15.29
C GLU A 41 -17.45 23.89 14.70
N VAL A 42 -16.85 24.21 13.55
CA VAL A 42 -17.09 25.49 12.84
C VAL A 42 -18.56 25.62 12.43
N TRP A 43 -19.15 24.59 11.83
CA TRP A 43 -20.55 24.60 11.44
C TRP A 43 -21.47 24.78 12.66
N GLN A 44 -21.24 24.03 13.74
CA GLN A 44 -22.00 24.17 14.99
C GLN A 44 -21.86 25.57 15.60
N GLY A 45 -20.65 26.13 15.64
CA GLY A 45 -20.39 27.48 16.14
C GLY A 45 -21.12 28.56 15.35
N THR A 46 -21.36 28.34 14.06
CA THR A 46 -22.08 29.28 13.18
C THR A 46 -23.58 29.35 13.48
N LEU A 47 -24.15 28.30 14.08
CA LEU A 47 -25.57 28.28 14.48
C LEU A 47 -25.85 29.19 15.68
N ARG A 48 -24.88 29.32 16.60
CA ARG A 48 -25.02 30.07 17.86
C ARG A 48 -23.69 30.73 18.28
N PRO A 49 -23.21 31.73 17.54
CA PRO A 49 -21.96 32.42 17.89
C PRO A 49 -22.10 33.07 19.27
N GLY A 50 -21.16 32.79 20.17
CA GLY A 50 -21.17 33.29 21.55
C GLY A 50 -22.34 32.78 22.41
N GLY A 51 -23.05 31.73 21.99
CA GLY A 51 -24.20 31.17 22.70
C GLY A 51 -25.53 31.87 22.44
N THR A 52 -25.54 32.93 21.63
CA THR A 52 -26.76 33.64 21.21
C THR A 52 -27.19 33.21 19.82
N THR A 53 -28.49 33.04 19.59
CA THR A 53 -29.02 32.78 18.24
C THR A 53 -28.68 33.96 17.34
N TRP A 54 -28.05 33.68 16.21
CA TRP A 54 -27.73 34.66 15.17
C TRP A 54 -28.66 34.45 13.98
N GLU A 55 -29.37 35.51 13.58
CA GLU A 55 -30.45 35.46 12.59
C GLU A 55 -30.27 36.51 11.50
N GLY A 56 -31.04 36.36 10.42
CA GLY A 56 -31.01 37.22 9.24
C GLY A 56 -30.17 36.65 8.09
N SER A 57 -30.22 37.32 6.94
CA SER A 57 -29.61 36.83 5.70
C SER A 57 -28.09 36.58 5.79
N ALA A 58 -27.38 37.35 6.62
CA ALA A 58 -25.96 37.12 6.88
C ALA A 58 -25.71 35.81 7.65
N ALA A 59 -26.58 35.48 8.61
CA ALA A 59 -26.50 34.24 9.37
C ALA A 59 -26.81 33.03 8.49
N GLU A 60 -27.89 33.10 7.69
CA GLU A 60 -28.27 32.06 6.72
C GLU A 60 -27.13 31.77 5.74
N ASN A 61 -26.56 32.81 5.13
CA ASN A 61 -25.46 32.63 4.18
C ASN A 61 -24.20 32.03 4.83
N ALA A 62 -23.85 32.45 6.06
CA ALA A 62 -22.71 31.88 6.78
C ALA A 62 -22.93 30.40 7.14
N GLN A 63 -24.14 30.05 7.59
CA GLN A 63 -24.50 28.66 7.91
C GLN A 63 -24.47 27.77 6.67
N ASP A 64 -24.97 28.27 5.53
CA ASP A 64 -24.93 27.57 4.24
C ASP A 64 -23.51 27.35 3.71
N ILE A 65 -22.63 28.34 3.87
CA ILE A 65 -21.20 28.19 3.52
C ILE A 65 -20.56 27.13 4.42
N ALA A 66 -20.70 27.24 5.74
CA ALA A 66 -20.10 26.31 6.70
C ALA A 66 -20.60 24.87 6.49
N TRP A 67 -21.89 24.69 6.19
CA TRP A 67 -22.44 23.38 5.85
C TRP A 67 -21.84 22.81 4.56
N ARG A 68 -21.75 23.61 3.49
CA ARG A 68 -21.16 23.17 2.22
C ARG A 68 -19.70 22.77 2.38
N ASP A 69 -18.95 23.50 3.19
CA ASP A 69 -17.54 23.17 3.48
C ASP A 69 -17.43 21.88 4.29
N LEU A 70 -18.27 21.68 5.30
CA LEU A 70 -18.34 20.43 6.07
C LEU A 70 -18.64 19.22 5.16
N VAL A 71 -19.59 19.34 4.22
CA VAL A 71 -19.92 18.25 3.28
C VAL A 71 -18.72 17.90 2.39
N LYS A 72 -18.01 18.89 1.86
CA LYS A 72 -16.79 18.65 1.03
C LYS A 72 -15.68 17.96 1.84
N VAL A 73 -15.49 18.39 3.08
CA VAL A 73 -14.47 17.83 3.96
C VAL A 73 -14.78 16.39 4.33
N ARG A 74 -16.05 16.04 4.59
CA ARG A 74 -16.47 14.64 4.78
C ARG A 74 -16.12 13.77 3.57
N GLY A 75 -16.38 14.24 2.36
CA GLY A 75 -15.96 13.52 1.14
C GLY A 75 -14.44 13.31 1.06
N SER A 76 -13.64 14.29 1.50
CA SER A 76 -12.18 14.16 1.56
C SER A 76 -11.71 13.22 2.68
N ALA A 77 -12.38 13.25 3.84
CA ALA A 77 -12.12 12.36 4.97
C ALA A 77 -12.45 10.90 4.60
N ASP A 78 -13.54 10.66 3.88
CA ASP A 78 -13.89 9.34 3.35
C ASP A 78 -12.82 8.81 2.39
N ALA A 79 -12.28 9.67 1.51
CA ALA A 79 -11.16 9.29 0.64
C ALA A 79 -9.90 8.92 1.44
N LEU A 80 -9.57 9.68 2.50
CA LEU A 80 -8.47 9.36 3.40
C LEU A 80 -8.67 8.01 4.11
N ARG A 81 -9.88 7.72 4.60
CA ARG A 81 -10.21 6.43 5.22
C ARG A 81 -10.12 5.28 4.23
N ALA A 82 -10.59 5.48 3.00
CA ALA A 82 -10.46 4.49 1.93
C ALA A 82 -8.98 4.20 1.62
N ALA A 83 -8.15 5.25 1.51
CA ALA A 83 -6.71 5.11 1.31
C ALA A 83 -6.06 4.37 2.48
N ALA A 84 -6.45 4.67 3.73
CA ALA A 84 -5.96 3.99 4.93
C ALA A 84 -6.27 2.49 4.91
N SER A 85 -7.49 2.13 4.52
CA SER A 85 -7.89 0.73 4.37
C SER A 85 -7.06 0.00 3.30
N ILE A 86 -6.82 0.64 2.14
CA ILE A 86 -5.98 0.10 1.07
C ILE A 86 -4.54 -0.11 1.55
N ALA A 87 -3.94 0.89 2.21
CA ALA A 87 -2.56 0.78 2.69
C ALA A 87 -2.42 -0.28 3.79
N HIS A 88 -3.34 -0.33 4.75
CA HIS A 88 -3.29 -1.32 5.83
C HIS A 88 -3.45 -2.76 5.30
N THR A 89 -4.45 -2.99 4.45
CA THR A 89 -4.68 -4.31 3.84
C THR A 89 -3.52 -4.68 2.90
N GLY A 90 -3.02 -3.70 2.14
CA GLY A 90 -1.87 -3.87 1.24
C GLY A 90 -0.59 -4.25 1.98
N ALA A 91 -0.32 -3.62 3.13
CA ALA A 91 0.83 -3.95 3.97
C ALA A 91 0.81 -5.41 4.45
N SER A 92 -0.37 -5.89 4.89
CA SER A 92 -0.57 -7.28 5.29
C SER A 92 -0.32 -8.24 4.12
N SER A 93 -0.93 -7.97 2.96
CA SER A 93 -0.76 -8.81 1.77
C SER A 93 0.69 -8.83 1.26
N LEU A 94 1.39 -7.69 1.24
CA LEU A 94 2.80 -7.61 0.87
C LEU A 94 3.68 -8.38 1.85
N SER A 95 3.39 -8.31 3.15
CA SER A 95 4.11 -9.08 4.17
C SER A 95 3.96 -10.58 3.96
N ASP A 96 2.75 -11.04 3.61
CA ASP A 96 2.50 -12.45 3.31
C ASP A 96 3.23 -12.93 2.06
N VAL A 97 3.20 -12.16 0.98
CA VAL A 97 3.92 -12.52 -0.27
C VAL A 97 5.43 -12.48 -0.05
N LYS A 98 5.96 -11.50 0.70
CA LYS A 98 7.36 -11.44 1.10
C LYS A 98 7.76 -12.71 1.86
N ARG A 99 6.94 -13.14 2.83
CA ARG A 99 7.19 -14.35 3.60
C ARG A 99 7.21 -15.60 2.72
N LEU A 100 6.33 -15.70 1.72
CA LEU A 100 6.36 -16.80 0.75
C LEU A 100 7.65 -16.81 -0.07
N ALA A 101 8.10 -15.65 -0.55
CA ALA A 101 9.37 -15.53 -1.27
C ALA A 101 10.57 -15.96 -0.40
N LEU A 102 10.62 -15.49 0.85
CA LEU A 102 11.68 -15.87 1.79
C LEU A 102 11.65 -17.36 2.12
N ASN A 103 10.47 -17.95 2.29
CA ASN A 103 10.33 -19.38 2.52
C ASN A 103 10.85 -20.20 1.32
N ALA A 104 10.54 -19.80 0.08
CA ALA A 104 11.03 -20.48 -1.12
C ALA A 104 12.57 -20.39 -1.24
N ILE A 105 13.16 -19.24 -0.87
CA ILE A 105 14.61 -19.06 -0.78
C ILE A 105 15.23 -20.01 0.26
N ASP A 106 14.62 -20.08 1.45
CA ASP A 106 15.12 -20.93 2.54
C ASP A 106 14.93 -22.43 2.24
N GLU A 107 13.90 -22.81 1.49
CA GLU A 107 13.70 -24.16 0.99
C GLU A 107 14.79 -24.57 -0.01
N ALA A 108 15.11 -23.72 -0.98
CA ALA A 108 16.22 -23.95 -1.90
C ALA A 108 17.55 -24.13 -1.16
N ARG A 109 17.81 -23.29 -0.15
CA ARG A 109 19.00 -23.40 0.72
C ARG A 109 19.03 -24.69 1.52
N THR A 110 17.88 -25.11 2.06
CA THR A 110 17.73 -26.37 2.79
C THR A 110 18.03 -27.57 1.90
N ASN A 111 17.68 -27.48 0.61
CA ASN A 111 17.98 -28.49 -0.40
C ASN A 111 19.42 -28.40 -0.97
N GLU A 112 20.31 -27.70 -0.27
CA GLU A 112 21.73 -27.52 -0.57
C GLU A 112 22.02 -26.71 -1.85
N PHE A 113 21.10 -25.83 -2.26
CA PHE A 113 21.32 -24.86 -3.33
C PHE A 113 21.73 -23.47 -2.81
N ALA A 114 22.46 -22.71 -3.64
CA ALA A 114 22.72 -21.30 -3.44
C ALA A 114 21.78 -20.47 -4.32
N VAL A 115 21.26 -19.38 -3.75
CA VAL A 115 20.42 -18.41 -4.45
C VAL A 115 21.24 -17.13 -4.66
N ALA A 116 21.39 -16.69 -5.91
CA ALA A 116 22.13 -15.48 -6.27
C ALA A 116 21.24 -14.23 -6.24
N GLU A 117 21.84 -13.05 -6.42
CA GLU A 117 21.12 -11.77 -6.42
C GLU A 117 20.06 -11.68 -7.52
N ASP A 118 20.28 -12.29 -8.68
CA ASP A 118 19.33 -12.34 -9.79
C ASP A 118 18.25 -13.43 -9.64
N LEU A 119 18.16 -14.03 -8.45
CA LEU A 119 17.27 -15.13 -8.09
C LEU A 119 17.54 -16.44 -8.85
N SER A 120 18.69 -16.57 -9.52
CA SER A 120 19.13 -17.86 -10.04
C SER A 120 19.53 -18.80 -8.90
N VAL A 121 19.24 -20.09 -9.09
CA VAL A 121 19.52 -21.15 -8.12
C VAL A 121 20.59 -22.06 -8.69
N THR A 122 21.65 -22.28 -7.93
CA THR A 122 22.80 -23.09 -8.36
C THR A 122 23.20 -24.10 -7.31
N GLU A 123 23.69 -25.24 -7.77
CA GLU A 123 24.16 -26.31 -6.91
C GLU A 123 25.40 -25.90 -6.11
N VAL A 124 25.41 -26.14 -4.79
CA VAL A 124 26.59 -25.85 -3.94
C VAL A 124 27.56 -27.04 -3.95
N ARG A 125 27.08 -28.28 -4.11
CA ARG A 125 27.92 -29.48 -4.05
C ARG A 125 28.18 -30.12 -5.41
N TYR A 126 29.45 -30.10 -5.83
CA TYR A 126 29.92 -30.73 -7.06
C TYR A 126 30.21 -32.25 -6.94
N ARG A 127 29.43 -33.01 -6.16
CA ARG A 127 29.73 -34.43 -5.84
C ARG A 127 28.80 -35.47 -6.47
N PHE A 128 28.00 -35.08 -7.46
CA PHE A 128 27.04 -36.00 -8.08
C PHE A 128 27.65 -36.78 -9.24
N VAL A 129 27.31 -38.07 -9.33
CA VAL A 129 27.52 -38.88 -10.54
C VAL A 129 26.58 -38.39 -11.65
N ALA A 130 26.97 -38.54 -12.92
CA ALA A 130 26.26 -37.95 -14.07
C ALA A 130 24.74 -38.19 -14.09
N ARG A 131 24.26 -39.33 -13.56
CA ARG A 131 22.84 -39.69 -13.45
C ARG A 131 22.02 -38.81 -12.49
N GLU A 132 22.63 -38.25 -11.45
CA GLU A 132 21.96 -37.42 -10.44
C GLU A 132 21.99 -35.94 -10.83
N ARG A 133 22.89 -35.57 -11.76
CA ARG A 133 23.07 -34.19 -12.22
C ARG A 133 21.81 -33.61 -12.85
N GLU A 134 21.17 -34.34 -13.76
CA GLU A 134 19.95 -33.90 -14.45
C GLU A 134 18.79 -33.64 -13.46
N SER A 135 18.63 -34.54 -12.48
CA SER A 135 17.61 -34.36 -11.42
C SER A 135 17.89 -33.14 -10.55
N ARG A 136 19.16 -32.85 -10.23
CA ARG A 136 19.53 -31.67 -9.43
C ARG A 136 19.38 -30.37 -10.21
N GLU A 137 19.73 -30.38 -11.50
CA GLU A 137 19.49 -29.25 -12.41
C GLU A 137 17.99 -28.95 -12.49
N SER A 138 17.13 -29.96 -12.69
CA SER A 138 15.67 -29.78 -12.66
C SER A 138 15.16 -29.20 -11.34
N MET A 139 15.64 -29.69 -10.19
CA MET A 139 15.24 -29.14 -8.89
C MET A 139 15.69 -27.68 -8.69
N ALA A 140 16.88 -27.32 -9.19
CA ALA A 140 17.35 -25.94 -9.15
C ALA A 140 16.47 -25.03 -10.00
N ASP A 141 16.09 -25.48 -11.20
CA ASP A 141 15.18 -24.76 -12.09
C ASP A 141 13.80 -24.57 -11.46
N ASP A 142 13.25 -25.60 -10.81
CA ASP A 142 11.97 -25.53 -10.10
C ASP A 142 12.02 -24.50 -8.94
N HIS A 143 13.06 -24.56 -8.11
CA HIS A 143 13.26 -23.57 -7.03
C HIS A 143 13.42 -22.14 -7.57
N SER A 144 14.18 -21.98 -8.66
CA SER A 144 14.37 -20.68 -9.34
C SER A 144 13.03 -20.15 -9.85
N ALA A 145 12.20 -21.00 -10.45
CA ALA A 145 10.88 -20.63 -10.94
C ALA A 145 9.95 -20.19 -9.80
N ASP A 146 9.92 -20.92 -8.68
CA ASP A 146 9.10 -20.57 -7.51
C ASP A 146 9.52 -19.25 -6.87
N ILE A 147 10.82 -19.05 -6.65
CA ILE A 147 11.34 -17.79 -6.09
C ILE A 147 10.98 -16.61 -7.00
N ARG A 148 11.20 -16.74 -8.31
CA ARG A 148 10.89 -15.69 -9.29
C ARG A 148 9.39 -15.43 -9.40
N HIS A 149 8.55 -16.46 -9.23
CA HIS A 149 7.10 -16.31 -9.18
C HIS A 149 6.67 -15.43 -7.99
N PHE A 150 7.14 -15.73 -6.78
CA PHE A 150 6.80 -14.92 -5.61
C PHE A 150 7.38 -13.50 -5.69
N ALA A 151 8.58 -13.35 -6.25
CA ALA A 151 9.20 -12.05 -6.49
C ALA A 151 8.38 -11.19 -7.47
N ALA A 152 7.88 -11.79 -8.56
CA ALA A 152 6.99 -11.13 -9.51
C ALA A 152 5.67 -10.70 -8.85
N ASN A 153 5.08 -11.59 -8.04
CA ASN A 153 3.85 -11.28 -7.30
C ASN A 153 4.04 -10.12 -6.33
N LEU A 154 5.21 -10.02 -5.67
CA LEU A 154 5.52 -8.96 -4.73
C LEU A 154 5.49 -7.58 -5.43
N VAL A 155 6.17 -7.44 -6.56
CA VAL A 155 6.18 -6.18 -7.32
C VAL A 155 4.83 -5.89 -7.99
N ALA A 156 4.14 -6.92 -8.48
CA ALA A 156 2.81 -6.74 -9.08
C ALA A 156 1.81 -6.19 -8.05
N LEU A 157 1.81 -6.77 -6.84
CA LEU A 157 0.96 -6.33 -5.74
C LEU A 157 1.31 -4.91 -5.27
N ASP A 158 2.59 -4.59 -5.13
CA ASP A 158 3.05 -3.25 -4.77
C ASP A 158 2.56 -2.18 -5.77
N ARG A 159 2.68 -2.47 -7.07
CA ARG A 159 2.18 -1.59 -8.14
C ARG A 159 0.66 -1.44 -8.12
N ASP A 160 -0.08 -2.51 -7.86
CA ASP A 160 -1.55 -2.45 -7.70
C ASP A 160 -1.95 -1.55 -6.53
N ILE A 161 -1.32 -1.74 -5.37
CA ILE A 161 -1.55 -0.92 -4.18
C ILE A 161 -1.26 0.55 -4.49
N ALA A 162 -0.10 0.85 -5.09
CA ALA A 162 0.27 2.20 -5.47
C ALA A 162 -0.73 2.84 -6.45
N HIS A 163 -1.23 2.07 -7.42
CA HIS A 163 -2.24 2.54 -8.37
C HIS A 163 -3.56 2.88 -7.68
N ARG A 164 -4.04 1.97 -6.82
CA ARG A 164 -5.29 2.17 -6.05
C ARG A 164 -5.20 3.36 -5.12
N LEU A 165 -4.07 3.52 -4.41
CA LEU A 165 -3.83 4.68 -3.56
C LEU A 165 -3.87 6.00 -4.35
N ARG A 166 -3.21 6.07 -5.52
CA ARG A 166 -3.27 7.26 -6.39
C ARG A 166 -4.68 7.56 -6.86
N ALA A 167 -5.43 6.53 -7.26
CA ALA A 167 -6.81 6.69 -7.70
C ALA A 167 -7.71 7.26 -6.59
N THR A 168 -7.60 6.73 -5.37
CA THR A 168 -8.36 7.22 -4.21
C THR A 168 -7.96 8.63 -3.82
N MET A 169 -6.67 8.96 -3.84
CA MET A 169 -6.18 10.28 -3.40
C MET A 169 -6.36 11.39 -4.44
N SER A 170 -6.60 11.07 -5.72
CA SER A 170 -6.81 12.07 -6.78
C SER A 170 -8.03 12.98 -6.55
N GLY A 171 -8.96 12.59 -5.66
CA GLY A 171 -10.13 13.38 -5.29
C GLY A 171 -9.90 14.38 -4.16
N ILE A 172 -8.76 14.32 -3.47
CA ILE A 172 -8.47 15.19 -2.32
C ILE A 172 -7.93 16.53 -2.84
N GLY A 173 -8.73 17.60 -2.74
CA GLY A 173 -8.27 18.97 -3.03
C GLY A 173 -8.83 19.65 -4.29
N ALA A 174 -9.98 19.21 -4.81
CA ALA A 174 -10.70 20.02 -5.81
C ALA A 174 -10.99 21.43 -5.23
N PRO A 175 -10.67 22.52 -5.97
CA PRO A 175 -10.57 23.86 -5.40
C PRO A 175 -11.87 24.38 -4.79
N ILE A 176 -11.71 25.19 -3.73
CA ILE A 176 -12.77 25.71 -2.86
C ILE A 176 -13.51 26.91 -3.48
N TYR A 177 -13.08 27.41 -4.65
CA TYR A 177 -13.73 28.53 -5.33
C TYR A 177 -13.85 28.32 -6.84
N SER A 178 -15.07 28.36 -7.34
CA SER A 178 -15.40 28.95 -8.64
C SER A 178 -16.25 30.18 -8.32
N VAL A 179 -15.62 31.36 -8.31
CA VAL A 179 -16.33 32.65 -8.39
C VAL A 179 -16.87 32.82 -9.80
#